data_AF-A0A377TXR6-F1
#
_entry.id   AF-A0A377TXR6-F1
#
_cell.length_a   1.000
_cell.length_b   1.000
_cell.length_c   1.000
_cell.angle_alpha   90.00
_cell.angle_beta   90.00
_cell.angle_gamma   90.00
#
_symmetry.space_group_name_H-M   'P 1'
#
loop_
_entity.id
_entity.type
_entity.pdbx_description
1 polymer ?
#
loop_
_entity_poly.entity_id
_entity_poly.type
_entity_poly.pdbx_seq_one_letter_code
_entity_poly.pdbx_strand_id
1 'polypeptide(L)'
;MLFRVIFFLFMAVLPCSQAWSAPTQQRFNDWLVTCNNQNFCVTRNVGLHHGLVMTLSRSAGAVTDASLRIELGGTGNPVATLAPIAPRLLLDGKPLSLTDKRWHIEDKLIKTADSVTIDAFLQQVQEGKALSLANGLQTISLQGLKAALFFIDDRQKRVGSETAWVGKGEEPPLSVPPAPALRAVASAETAQSPLGVRSSTI
;
A
#
# COMPACT_ATOMS: atom_id res chain seq x y z
N MET A 1 -19.04 -35.79 44.61
CA MET A 1 -19.24 -34.34 44.40
C MET A 1 -17.95 -33.57 44.08
N LEU A 2 -16.75 -34.08 44.44
CA LEU A 2 -15.47 -33.45 44.06
C LEU A 2 -15.17 -33.47 42.55
N PHE A 3 -15.62 -34.48 41.80
CA PHE A 3 -15.33 -34.63 40.37
C PHE A 3 -16.02 -33.59 39.47
N ARG A 4 -17.13 -32.99 39.94
CA ARG A 4 -17.86 -31.94 39.20
C ARG A 4 -17.20 -30.57 39.30
N VAL A 5 -16.39 -30.33 40.33
CA VAL A 5 -15.70 -29.06 40.56
C VAL A 5 -14.40 -28.98 39.75
N ILE A 6 -13.76 -30.12 39.49
CA ILE A 6 -12.51 -30.21 38.72
C ILE A 6 -12.75 -29.89 37.23
N PHE A 7 -13.90 -30.26 36.67
CA PHE A 7 -14.21 -30.00 35.26
C PHE A 7 -14.45 -28.51 34.94
N PHE A 8 -14.91 -27.72 35.93
CA PHE A 8 -15.10 -26.28 35.76
C PHE A 8 -13.81 -25.46 35.87
N LEU A 9 -12.75 -26.01 36.46
CA LEU A 9 -11.48 -25.28 36.63
C LEU A 9 -10.61 -25.26 35.35
N PHE A 10 -10.89 -26.12 34.37
CA PHE A 10 -10.10 -26.20 33.13
C PHE A 10 -10.56 -25.23 32.02
N MET A 11 -11.71 -24.56 32.15
CA MET A 11 -12.22 -23.64 31.11
C MET A 11 -11.81 -22.17 31.28
N ALA A 12 -11.10 -21.82 32.36
CA ALA A 12 -10.79 -20.43 32.71
C ALA A 12 -9.40 -19.95 32.26
N VAL A 13 -8.70 -20.68 31.39
CA VAL A 13 -7.47 -20.21 30.75
C VAL A 13 -7.77 -19.89 29.30
N LEU A 14 -8.54 -18.82 29.07
CA LEU A 14 -8.53 -18.15 27.78
C LEU A 14 -7.16 -17.48 27.67
N PRO A 15 -6.23 -17.94 26.81
CA PRO A 15 -5.09 -17.12 26.46
C PRO A 15 -5.68 -15.82 25.93
N CYS A 16 -5.47 -14.73 26.66
CA CYS A 16 -5.71 -13.40 26.13
C CYS A 16 -4.76 -13.30 24.94
N SER A 17 -5.28 -13.54 23.74
CA SER A 17 -4.54 -13.40 22.51
C SER A 17 -4.01 -11.99 22.52
N GLN A 18 -2.73 -11.84 22.85
CA GLN A 18 -1.98 -10.62 22.62
C GLN A 18 -2.02 -10.45 21.11
N ALA A 19 -3.05 -9.76 20.62
CA ALA A 19 -3.17 -9.36 19.24
C ALA A 19 -2.11 -8.28 19.04
N TRP A 20 -0.86 -8.71 18.91
CA TRP A 20 0.16 -7.92 18.27
C TRP A 20 -0.29 -7.73 16.84
N SER A 21 -0.89 -6.58 16.57
CA SER A 21 -1.04 -6.08 15.21
C SER A 21 0.37 -5.73 14.72
N ALA A 22 1.17 -6.73 14.37
CA ALA A 22 2.37 -6.50 13.60
C ALA A 22 1.95 -5.75 12.33
N PRO A 23 2.70 -4.71 11.90
CA PRO A 23 2.43 -4.04 10.63
C PRO A 23 2.31 -5.12 9.56
N THR A 24 1.18 -5.12 8.87
CA THR A 24 0.87 -6.17 7.91
C THR A 24 1.72 -5.92 6.68
N GLN A 25 2.74 -6.75 6.46
CA GLN A 25 3.55 -6.73 5.26
C GLN A 25 3.39 -8.05 4.52
N GLN A 26 2.81 -8.02 3.33
CA GLN A 26 2.50 -9.22 2.56
C GLN A 26 2.90 -9.05 1.10
N ARG A 27 3.61 -10.04 0.56
CA ARG A 27 4.03 -10.09 -0.83
C ARG A 27 3.07 -10.94 -1.66
N PHE A 28 2.72 -10.43 -2.84
CA PHE A 28 1.91 -11.09 -3.85
C PHE A 28 2.69 -11.04 -5.16
N ASN A 29 3.44 -12.10 -5.47
CA ASN A 29 4.35 -12.15 -6.62
C ASN A 29 5.30 -10.94 -6.64
N ASP A 30 5.11 -9.99 -7.56
CA ASP A 30 5.95 -8.80 -7.72
C ASP A 30 5.39 -7.57 -7.01
N TRP A 31 4.39 -7.74 -6.15
CA TRP A 31 3.76 -6.66 -5.39
C TRP A 31 3.95 -6.86 -3.90
N LEU A 32 4.22 -5.77 -3.20
CA LEU A 32 4.32 -5.74 -1.75
C LEU A 32 3.27 -4.80 -1.19
N VAL A 33 2.41 -5.32 -0.32
CA VAL A 33 1.46 -4.54 0.48
C VAL A 33 2.06 -4.31 1.86
N THR A 34 1.94 -3.09 2.35
CA THR A 34 2.17 -2.72 3.75
C THR A 34 0.97 -1.97 4.28
N CYS A 35 0.50 -2.29 5.48
CA CYS A 35 -0.57 -1.54 6.16
C CYS A 35 -0.12 -1.16 7.57
N ASN A 36 -0.38 0.09 7.97
CA ASN A 36 -0.12 0.56 9.33
C ASN A 36 -1.29 0.22 10.30
N ASN A 37 -1.17 0.66 11.55
CA ASN A 37 -2.18 0.46 12.59
C ASN A 37 -3.51 1.20 12.36
N GLN A 38 -3.54 2.21 11.50
CA GLN A 38 -4.76 2.89 11.05
C GLN A 38 -5.38 2.23 9.83
N ASN A 39 -4.89 1.06 9.41
CA ASN A 39 -5.25 0.41 8.16
C ASN A 39 -5.03 1.32 6.93
N PHE A 40 -4.14 2.31 7.02
CA PHE A 40 -3.61 2.98 5.84
C PHE A 40 -2.69 1.98 5.14
N CYS A 41 -3.02 1.65 3.91
CA CYS A 41 -2.35 0.61 3.15
C CYS A 41 -1.65 1.21 1.94
N VAL A 42 -0.47 0.68 1.63
CA VAL A 42 0.32 1.01 0.45
C VAL A 42 0.68 -0.30 -0.25
N THR A 43 0.49 -0.36 -1.57
CA THR A 43 1.01 -1.41 -2.42
C THR A 43 1.96 -0.84 -3.47
N ARG A 44 3.06 -1.53 -3.73
CA ARG A 44 4.01 -1.16 -4.78
C ARG A 44 4.65 -2.38 -5.41
N ASN A 45 5.13 -2.22 -6.64
CA ASN A 45 5.94 -3.26 -7.28
C ASN A 45 7.32 -3.38 -6.62
N VAL A 46 7.86 -4.59 -6.60
CA VAL A 46 9.13 -4.97 -5.97
C VAL A 46 9.95 -5.89 -6.87
N GLY A 47 11.23 -5.55 -7.06
CA GLY A 47 12.13 -6.27 -7.96
C GLY A 47 12.99 -5.32 -8.78
N LEU A 48 13.76 -5.86 -9.72
CA LEU A 48 14.56 -5.06 -10.65
C LEU A 48 13.67 -4.54 -11.79
N HIS A 49 13.10 -3.35 -11.60
CA HIS A 49 12.23 -2.69 -12.59
C HIS A 49 12.89 -1.47 -13.24
N HIS A 50 14.23 -1.40 -13.20
CA HIS A 50 15.04 -0.31 -13.75
C HIS A 50 14.57 1.10 -13.33
N GLY A 51 14.10 1.20 -12.09
CA GLY A 51 13.66 2.44 -11.47
C GLY A 51 12.19 2.80 -11.67
N LEU A 52 11.45 2.05 -12.51
CA LEU A 52 10.02 2.27 -12.69
C LEU A 52 9.25 1.67 -11.52
N VAL A 53 8.50 2.53 -10.81
CA VAL A 53 7.74 2.16 -9.63
C VAL A 53 6.31 2.66 -9.79
N MET A 54 5.35 1.78 -9.57
CA MET A 54 3.95 2.10 -9.37
C MET A 54 3.62 1.88 -7.90
N THR A 55 3.02 2.89 -7.27
CA THR A 55 2.60 2.88 -5.88
C THR A 55 1.14 3.30 -5.80
N LEU A 56 0.33 2.52 -5.10
CA LEU A 56 -1.01 2.91 -4.67
C LEU A 56 -1.04 3.01 -3.16
N SER A 57 -1.73 4.02 -2.66
CA SER A 57 -2.04 4.17 -1.23
C SER A 57 -3.52 4.41 -1.04
N ARG A 58 -4.08 3.95 0.09
CA ARG A 58 -5.46 4.28 0.47
C ARG A 58 -5.65 4.28 1.99
N SER A 59 -6.30 5.32 2.48
CA SER A 59 -6.75 5.45 3.87
C SER A 59 -7.96 4.53 4.15
N ALA A 60 -8.14 4.13 5.41
CA ALA A 60 -9.35 3.42 5.83
C ALA A 60 -10.54 4.37 6.02
N GLY A 61 -11.76 3.83 6.10
CA GLY A 61 -13.00 4.59 6.27
C GLY A 61 -13.79 4.79 4.97
N ALA A 62 -15.02 5.30 5.11
CA ALA A 62 -15.95 5.49 3.99
C ALA A 62 -15.41 6.42 2.89
N VAL A 63 -14.62 7.43 3.26
CA VAL A 63 -13.97 8.33 2.31
C VAL A 63 -12.86 7.57 1.57
N THR A 64 -12.90 7.59 0.25
CA THR A 64 -11.91 6.96 -0.63
C THR A 64 -10.72 7.89 -0.87
N ASP A 65 -10.03 8.24 0.21
CA ASP A 65 -8.75 8.97 0.12
C ASP A 65 -7.66 8.01 -0.35
N ALA A 66 -7.40 8.05 -1.66
CA ALA A 66 -6.46 7.19 -2.35
C ALA A 66 -5.52 8.01 -3.23
N SER A 67 -4.32 7.50 -3.45
CA SER A 67 -3.39 8.07 -4.43
C SER A 67 -2.77 6.97 -5.28
N LEU A 68 -2.52 7.30 -6.54
CA LEU A 68 -1.78 6.46 -7.47
C LEU A 68 -0.62 7.28 -8.02
N ARG A 69 0.57 6.68 -7.99
CA ARG A 69 1.80 7.27 -8.50
C ARG A 69 2.55 6.26 -9.36
N ILE A 70 2.95 6.65 -10.57
CA ILE A 70 3.91 5.94 -11.41
C ILE A 70 5.09 6.87 -11.59
N GLU A 71 6.26 6.43 -11.13
CA GLU A 71 7.46 7.24 -11.14
C GLU A 71 8.65 6.46 -11.70
N LEU A 72 9.58 7.21 -12.29
CA LEU A 72 10.87 6.69 -12.72
C LEU A 72 11.98 7.33 -11.87
N GLY A 73 12.52 6.57 -10.93
CA GLY A 73 13.56 7.02 -10.01
C GLY A 73 14.70 6.00 -9.85
N GLY A 74 15.89 6.45 -9.43
CA GLY A 74 17.03 5.58 -9.16
C GLY A 74 18.36 6.32 -9.11
N THR A 75 19.29 5.85 -8.27
CA THR A 75 20.60 6.49 -8.01
C THR A 75 21.63 6.31 -9.14
N GLY A 76 21.34 5.47 -10.14
CA GLY A 76 22.26 5.16 -11.26
C GLY A 76 21.79 5.60 -12.65
N ASN A 77 20.59 6.19 -12.77
CA ASN A 77 20.14 6.80 -14.02
C ASN A 77 20.26 8.31 -13.83
N PRO A 78 21.05 9.04 -14.64
CA PRO A 78 21.00 10.49 -14.62
C PRO A 78 19.57 10.90 -14.97
N VAL A 79 18.81 11.19 -13.93
CA VAL A 79 17.39 11.49 -13.99
C VAL A 79 17.21 12.59 -15.05
N ALA A 80 18.06 13.60 -15.12
CA ALA A 80 17.96 14.69 -16.10
C ALA A 80 17.87 14.30 -17.60
N THR A 81 18.35 13.13 -18.05
CA THR A 81 18.39 12.78 -19.49
C THR A 81 17.29 11.83 -19.97
N LEU A 82 16.42 11.36 -19.08
CA LEU A 82 15.37 10.40 -19.44
C LEU A 82 14.14 11.14 -20.01
N ALA A 83 13.72 10.75 -21.23
CA ALA A 83 12.54 11.29 -21.90
C ALA A 83 11.25 11.05 -21.10
N PRO A 84 10.23 11.93 -21.22
CA PRO A 84 9.00 11.87 -20.45
C PRO A 84 8.32 10.49 -20.45
N ILE A 85 7.85 10.03 -19.29
CA ILE A 85 7.34 8.66 -19.13
C ILE A 85 5.91 8.48 -19.67
N ALA A 86 5.03 9.47 -19.51
CA ALA A 86 3.63 9.38 -19.91
C ALA A 86 3.41 9.01 -21.39
N PRO A 87 4.03 9.67 -22.38
CA PRO A 87 3.83 9.32 -23.80
C PRO A 87 4.42 7.96 -24.18
N ARG A 88 5.22 7.35 -23.31
CA ARG A 88 5.90 6.08 -23.54
C ARG A 88 5.29 4.93 -22.75
N LEU A 89 4.30 5.20 -21.90
CA LEU A 89 3.71 4.19 -21.04
C LEU A 89 2.89 3.20 -21.87
N LEU A 90 3.20 1.92 -21.74
CA LEU A 90 2.53 0.83 -22.42
C LEU A 90 1.90 -0.11 -21.41
N LEU A 91 0.71 -0.62 -21.72
CA LEU A 91 0.08 -1.77 -21.09
C LEU A 91 0.14 -2.94 -22.08
N ASP A 92 0.83 -4.01 -21.71
CA ASP A 92 1.00 -5.21 -22.54
C ASP A 92 1.51 -4.88 -23.96
N GLY A 93 2.44 -3.94 -24.06
CA GLY A 93 3.04 -3.47 -25.31
C GLY A 93 2.18 -2.50 -26.11
N LYS A 94 0.97 -2.15 -25.67
CA LYS A 94 0.10 -1.17 -26.34
C LYS A 94 0.13 0.17 -25.60
N PRO A 95 0.05 1.32 -26.29
CA PRO A 95 0.01 2.62 -25.64
C PRO A 95 -1.12 2.71 -24.61
N LEU A 96 -0.78 3.15 -23.39
CA LEU A 96 -1.74 3.39 -22.32
C LEU A 96 -2.09 4.87 -22.26
N SER A 97 -3.28 5.23 -22.73
CA SER A 97 -3.72 6.63 -22.77
C SER A 97 -4.21 7.12 -21.41
N LEU A 98 -3.54 8.15 -20.88
CA LEU A 98 -3.95 8.87 -19.67
C LEU A 98 -4.80 10.10 -20.06
N THR A 99 -6.05 9.87 -20.48
CA THR A 99 -6.90 10.91 -21.08
C THR A 99 -7.58 11.84 -20.08
N ASP A 100 -7.65 11.44 -18.81
CA ASP A 100 -8.29 12.23 -17.76
C ASP A 100 -7.42 13.45 -17.37
N LYS A 101 -8.04 14.64 -17.26
CA LYS A 101 -7.33 15.87 -16.89
C LYS A 101 -6.91 15.90 -15.42
N ARG A 102 -7.39 14.97 -14.60
CA ARG A 102 -7.05 14.81 -13.18
C ARG A 102 -5.73 14.05 -12.97
N TRP A 103 -5.06 13.65 -14.05
CA TRP A 103 -3.66 13.25 -14.01
C TRP A 103 -2.76 14.47 -13.89
N HIS A 104 -1.89 14.47 -12.88
CA HIS A 104 -0.74 15.36 -12.80
C HIS A 104 0.45 14.64 -13.44
N ILE A 105 0.91 15.17 -14.57
CA ILE A 105 1.99 14.58 -15.36
C ILE A 105 3.17 15.53 -15.36
N GLU A 106 4.29 15.03 -14.84
CA GLU A 106 5.62 15.59 -14.95
C GLU A 106 6.50 14.56 -15.69
N ASP A 107 7.69 14.95 -16.15
CA ASP A 107 8.53 14.11 -17.02
C ASP A 107 8.73 12.67 -16.49
N LYS A 108 8.79 12.50 -15.17
CA LYS A 108 9.14 11.21 -14.53
C LYS A 108 8.14 10.76 -13.50
N LEU A 109 6.98 11.41 -13.52
CA LEU A 109 5.98 11.24 -12.49
C LEU A 109 4.61 11.45 -13.10
N ILE A 110 3.81 10.40 -13.02
CA ILE A 110 2.38 10.45 -13.27
C ILE A 110 1.72 10.20 -11.92
N LYS A 111 0.87 11.12 -11.46
CA LYS A 111 0.13 10.92 -10.20
C LYS A 111 -1.30 11.43 -10.29
N THR A 112 -2.17 10.84 -9.49
CA THR A 112 -3.51 11.36 -9.22
C THR A 112 -3.95 10.97 -7.82
N ALA A 113 -4.84 11.76 -7.23
CA ALA A 113 -5.55 11.45 -6.01
C ALA A 113 -7.08 11.39 -6.23
N ASP A 114 -7.51 11.43 -7.50
CA ASP A 114 -8.93 11.31 -7.83
C ASP A 114 -9.35 9.83 -7.89
N SER A 115 -10.31 9.45 -7.06
CA SER A 115 -10.75 8.06 -6.94
C SER A 115 -11.37 7.49 -8.21
N VAL A 116 -12.09 8.29 -9.00
CA VAL A 116 -12.70 7.85 -10.26
C VAL A 116 -11.63 7.58 -11.31
N THR A 117 -10.63 8.45 -11.42
CA THR A 117 -9.48 8.26 -12.30
C THR A 117 -8.66 7.03 -11.89
N ILE A 118 -8.44 6.82 -10.59
CA ILE A 118 -7.75 5.63 -10.06
C ILE A 118 -8.53 4.36 -10.40
N ASP A 119 -9.84 4.32 -10.14
CA ASP A 119 -10.69 3.16 -10.42
C ASP A 119 -10.66 2.81 -11.92
N ALA A 120 -10.81 3.79 -12.80
CA ALA A 120 -10.76 3.58 -14.24
C ALA A 120 -9.39 3.04 -14.71
N PHE A 121 -8.30 3.55 -14.14
CA PHE A 121 -6.96 3.05 -14.42
C PHE A 121 -6.79 1.60 -13.93
N LEU A 122 -7.21 1.31 -12.70
CA LEU A 122 -7.11 -0.03 -12.12
C LEU A 122 -7.91 -1.07 -12.88
N GLN A 123 -9.12 -0.72 -13.35
CA GLN A 123 -9.92 -1.59 -14.21
C GLN A 123 -9.20 -2.00 -15.49
N GLN A 124 -8.39 -1.10 -16.06
CA GLN A 124 -7.60 -1.39 -17.26
C GLN A 124 -6.39 -2.27 -16.95
N VAL A 125 -5.67 -2.00 -15.85
CA VAL A 125 -4.37 -2.66 -15.59
C VAL A 125 -4.45 -3.94 -14.76
N GLN A 126 -5.49 -4.16 -13.96
CA GLN A 126 -5.53 -5.30 -13.03
C GLN A 126 -5.59 -6.67 -13.73
N GLU A 127 -6.04 -6.71 -14.99
CA GLU A 127 -6.05 -7.91 -15.85
C GLU A 127 -4.86 -7.97 -16.81
N GLY A 128 -4.03 -6.92 -16.83
CA GLY A 128 -2.85 -6.84 -17.67
C GLY A 128 -1.69 -7.70 -17.16
N LYS A 129 -0.67 -7.89 -18.00
CA LYS A 129 0.54 -8.64 -17.65
C LYS A 129 1.68 -7.73 -17.21
N ALA A 130 1.86 -6.59 -17.88
CA ALA A 130 2.95 -5.67 -17.60
C ALA A 130 2.63 -4.21 -17.95
N LEU A 131 3.18 -3.29 -17.16
CA LEU A 131 3.38 -1.89 -17.55
C LEU A 131 4.84 -1.70 -17.96
N SER A 132 5.10 -1.09 -19.11
CA SER A 132 6.47 -0.87 -19.61
C SER A 132 6.63 0.51 -20.22
N LEU A 133 7.88 0.96 -20.37
CA LEU A 133 8.19 2.15 -21.16
C LEU A 133 8.69 1.75 -22.54
N ALA A 134 8.09 2.31 -23.59
CA ALA A 134 8.61 2.21 -24.95
C ALA A 134 10.07 2.69 -25.02
N ASN A 135 10.92 2.05 -25.82
CA ASN A 135 12.33 2.39 -25.98
C ASN A 135 13.12 2.39 -24.65
N GLY A 136 12.82 1.46 -23.73
CA GLY A 136 13.47 1.35 -22.44
C GLY A 136 13.45 -0.08 -21.88
N LEU A 137 14.23 -0.32 -20.82
CA LEU A 137 14.25 -1.60 -20.10
C LEU A 137 13.22 -1.65 -18.96
N GLN A 138 12.57 -0.52 -18.66
CA GLN A 138 11.63 -0.38 -17.57
C GLN A 138 10.37 -1.20 -17.82
N THR A 139 10.15 -2.21 -16.97
CA THR A 139 8.96 -3.06 -17.00
C THR A 139 8.55 -3.41 -15.58
N ILE A 140 7.29 -3.18 -15.23
CA ILE A 140 6.60 -3.62 -14.02
C ILE A 140 5.74 -4.82 -14.39
N SER A 141 5.94 -5.93 -13.69
CA SER A 141 5.02 -7.09 -13.75
C SER A 141 3.73 -6.76 -12.99
N LEU A 142 2.58 -7.00 -13.62
CA LEU A 142 1.26 -6.81 -13.01
C LEU A 142 0.77 -8.08 -12.29
N GLN A 143 1.56 -9.17 -12.35
CA GLN A 143 1.24 -10.40 -11.63
C GLN A 143 1.22 -10.14 -10.13
N GLY A 144 0.08 -10.44 -9.50
CA GLY A 144 -0.15 -10.19 -8.07
C GLY A 144 -0.76 -8.83 -7.74
N LEU A 145 -0.88 -7.89 -8.69
CA LEU A 145 -1.54 -6.60 -8.46
C LEU A 145 -2.98 -6.79 -7.96
N LYS A 146 -3.79 -7.54 -8.71
CA LYS A 146 -5.20 -7.79 -8.33
C LYS A 146 -5.33 -8.44 -6.96
N ALA A 147 -4.46 -9.39 -6.62
CA ALA A 147 -4.44 -10.03 -5.30
C ALA A 147 -4.03 -9.04 -4.19
N ALA A 148 -3.05 -8.17 -4.45
CA ALA A 148 -2.66 -7.11 -3.54
C ALA A 148 -3.78 -6.10 -3.30
N LEU A 149 -4.51 -5.70 -4.35
CA LEU A 149 -5.67 -4.80 -4.24
C LEU A 149 -6.80 -5.45 -3.45
N PHE A 150 -7.14 -6.71 -3.76
CA PHE A 150 -8.13 -7.47 -3.02
C PHE A 150 -7.77 -7.60 -1.53
N PHE A 151 -6.50 -7.83 -1.23
CA PHE A 151 -6.02 -7.87 0.16
C PHE A 151 -6.22 -6.54 0.88
N ILE A 152 -5.96 -5.41 0.22
CA ILE A 152 -6.24 -4.08 0.79
C ILE A 152 -7.75 -3.91 1.01
N ASP A 153 -8.59 -4.30 0.04
CA ASP A 153 -10.05 -4.26 0.19
C ASP A 153 -10.53 -5.11 1.37
N ASP A 154 -10.06 -6.35 1.53
CA ASP A 154 -10.43 -7.19 2.68
C ASP A 154 -9.93 -6.60 4.01
N ARG A 155 -8.68 -6.10 4.04
CA ARG A 155 -8.09 -5.52 5.24
C ARG A 155 -8.85 -4.28 5.72
N GLN A 156 -9.39 -3.52 4.78
CA GLN A 156 -10.21 -2.33 5.03
C GLN A 156 -11.72 -2.64 5.07
N LYS A 157 -12.13 -3.90 4.90
CA LYS A 157 -13.53 -4.35 4.88
C LYS A 157 -14.38 -3.63 3.83
N ARG A 158 -13.83 -3.53 2.62
CA ARG A 158 -14.50 -2.95 1.44
C ARG A 158 -15.07 -3.98 0.49
N VAL A 159 -14.65 -5.25 0.53
CA VAL A 159 -15.17 -6.30 -0.37
C VAL A 159 -16.69 -6.35 -0.26
N GLY A 160 -17.41 -6.26 -1.38
CA GLY A 160 -18.88 -6.17 -1.41
C GLY A 160 -19.44 -4.75 -1.37
N SER A 161 -18.61 -3.73 -1.12
CA SER A 161 -19.01 -2.32 -1.23
C SER A 161 -18.76 -1.73 -2.61
N GLU A 162 -19.43 -0.62 -2.89
CA GLU A 162 -19.27 0.16 -4.13
C GLU A 162 -17.83 0.72 -4.30
N THR A 163 -17.11 0.84 -3.17
CA THR A 163 -15.78 1.44 -3.07
C THR A 163 -14.62 0.42 -3.13
N ALA A 164 -14.91 -0.87 -3.25
CA ALA A 164 -13.88 -1.89 -3.42
C ALA A 164 -13.13 -1.69 -4.74
N TRP A 165 -11.82 -1.93 -4.81
CA TRP A 165 -11.15 -2.00 -6.11
C TRP A 165 -11.40 -3.35 -6.79
N VAL A 166 -11.44 -4.42 -6.01
CA VAL A 166 -11.69 -5.79 -6.45
C VAL A 166 -12.87 -6.36 -5.66
N GLY A 167 -13.81 -6.99 -6.37
CA GLY A 167 -15.03 -7.51 -5.74
C GLY A 167 -15.98 -6.39 -5.29
N LYS A 168 -16.22 -5.42 -6.18
CA LYS A 168 -17.26 -4.39 -6.00
C LYS A 168 -18.62 -5.06 -5.79
N GLY A 169 -19.43 -4.45 -4.94
CA GLY A 169 -20.83 -4.79 -4.74
C GLY A 169 -21.65 -3.55 -4.45
N GLU A 170 -22.83 -3.75 -3.87
CA GLU A 170 -23.85 -2.69 -3.69
C GLU A 170 -23.89 -2.12 -2.27
N GLU A 171 -22.99 -2.56 -1.37
CA GLU A 171 -22.97 -1.97 -0.04
C GLU A 171 -22.49 -0.51 -0.09
N PRO A 172 -23.22 0.41 0.57
CA PRO A 172 -22.90 1.83 0.50
C PRO A 172 -21.53 2.12 1.14
N PRO A 173 -20.83 3.20 0.76
CA PRO A 173 -19.51 3.55 1.31
C PRO A 173 -19.45 3.61 2.85
N LEU A 174 -20.57 3.93 3.51
CA LEU A 174 -20.69 3.98 4.97
C LEU A 174 -20.67 2.60 5.66
N SER A 175 -20.77 1.48 4.91
CA SER A 175 -20.56 0.14 5.47
C SER A 175 -19.08 -0.12 5.82
N VAL A 176 -18.16 0.63 5.20
CA VAL A 176 -16.72 0.53 5.43
C VAL A 176 -16.38 1.11 6.81
N PRO A 177 -15.73 0.34 7.70
CA PRO A 177 -15.40 0.80 9.05
C PRO A 177 -14.43 1.99 9.01
N PRO A 178 -14.58 2.96 9.93
CA PRO A 178 -13.65 4.08 10.03
C PRO A 178 -12.23 3.60 10.34
N ALA A 179 -11.25 4.46 10.07
CA ALA A 179 -9.87 4.18 10.46
C ALA A 179 -9.77 3.96 11.97
N PRO A 180 -9.06 2.92 12.45
CA PRO A 180 -8.81 2.72 13.87
C PRO A 180 -8.16 3.94 14.52
N ALA A 181 -8.56 4.23 15.76
CA ALA A 181 -7.94 5.29 16.55
C ALA A 181 -6.45 4.98 16.80
N LEU A 182 -5.60 6.00 16.66
CA LEU A 182 -4.18 5.88 16.99
C LEU A 182 -4.02 5.61 18.49
N ARG A 183 -3.20 4.61 18.83
CA ARG A 183 -2.76 4.42 20.21
C ARG A 183 -1.67 5.43 20.53
N ALA A 184 -1.79 6.13 21.64
CA ALA A 184 -0.71 6.95 22.17
C ALA A 184 0.48 6.04 22.51
N VAL A 185 1.65 6.39 22.00
CA VAL A 185 2.91 5.75 22.39
C VAL A 185 3.55 6.66 23.44
N ALA A 186 3.84 6.11 24.62
CA ALA A 186 4.58 6.87 25.64
C ALA A 186 5.95 7.26 25.07
N SER A 187 6.33 8.53 25.19
CA SER A 187 7.69 8.96 24.85
C SER A 187 8.68 8.15 25.65
N ALA A 188 9.58 7.44 24.98
CA ALA A 188 10.69 6.79 25.66
C ALA A 188 11.55 7.87 26.30
N GLU A 189 11.64 7.86 27.63
CA GLU A 189 12.57 8.71 28.35
C GLU A 189 13.98 8.32 27.89
N THR A 190 14.64 9.22 27.15
CA THR A 190 16.00 8.98 26.67
C THR A 190 16.91 8.75 27.87
N ALA A 191 17.35 7.51 28.06
CA ALA A 191 18.40 7.19 29.01
C ALA A 191 19.59 8.12 28.78
N GLN A 192 20.05 8.76 29.86
CA GLN A 192 21.09 9.79 29.89
C GLN A 192 22.32 9.39 29.05
N SER A 193 22.87 10.35 28.30
CA SER A 193 24.10 10.17 27.50
C SER A 193 25.24 9.56 28.33
N PRO A 194 25.90 8.48 27.87
CA PRO A 194 26.92 7.76 28.64
C PRO A 194 28.31 8.44 28.66
N LEU A 195 28.47 9.65 28.14
CA LEU A 195 29.78 10.28 27.96
C LEU A 195 29.84 11.67 28.60
N GLY A 196 30.02 11.69 29.93
CA GLY A 196 30.54 12.86 30.63
C GLY A 196 32.02 13.04 30.29
N VAL A 197 32.34 14.08 29.52
CA VAL A 197 33.71 14.50 29.22
C VAL A 197 34.41 14.85 30.54
N ARG A 198 35.47 14.11 30.90
CA ARG A 198 36.42 14.56 31.93
C ARG A 198 37.18 15.76 31.37
N SER A 199 36.93 16.96 31.90
CA SER A 199 37.86 18.09 31.75
C SER A 199 39.14 17.79 32.52
N SER A 200 40.23 17.58 31.80
CA SER A 200 41.58 17.76 32.35
C SER A 200 41.88 19.26 32.35
N THR A 201 42.14 19.82 33.52
CA THR A 201 42.74 21.16 33.65
C THR A 201 44.23 20.99 33.95
N ILE A 202 45.03 21.74 33.19
CA ILE A 202 46.49 21.90 33.30
C ILE A 202 46.84 22.59 34.61
#